data_AF-A0A7W1HAA0-F1
#
_entry.id   AF-A0A7W1HAA0-F1
#
_cell.length_a   1.000
_cell.length_b   1.000
_cell.length_c   1.000
_cell.angle_alpha   90.00
_cell.angle_beta   90.00
_cell.angle_gamma   90.00
#
_symmetry.space_group_name_H-M   'P 1'
#
loop_
_entity.id
_entity.type
_entity.pdbx_description
1 polymer ?
#
loop_
_entity_poly.entity_id
_entity_poly.type
_entity_poly.pdbx_seq_one_letter_code
_entity_poly.pdbx_strand_id
1 'polypeptide(L)'
;MVDPLLLRGLMAAVFGAVAMTLSSTTEMYLRGRPPSETPGEAGNKLLGLFGLSPQRGRRLTLLSTWVHWIYSTIWGVVFWFLMDPSLAGLELAIAGSAFFFLVWGAALVGLPILGLAPPFWRWGANEVAIDAWHHVMYVTGTVTGWWLIGIAA
;
A
#
# COMPACT_ATOMS: atom_id res chain seq x y z
N MET A 1 25.79 -6.38 4.50
CA MET A 1 25.37 -4.98 4.25
C MET A 1 24.03 -5.04 3.53
N VAL A 2 23.07 -4.19 3.86
CA VAL A 2 21.80 -4.11 3.13
C VAL A 2 22.08 -3.50 1.76
N ASP A 3 21.49 -4.06 0.70
CA ASP A 3 21.59 -3.52 -0.65
C ASP A 3 21.09 -2.05 -0.66
N PRO A 4 21.90 -1.07 -1.10
CA PRO A 4 21.50 0.33 -1.16
C PRO A 4 20.23 0.56 -1.98
N LEU A 5 20.01 -0.21 -3.05
CA LEU A 5 18.81 -0.10 -3.89
C LEU A 5 17.57 -0.66 -3.17
N LEU A 6 17.73 -1.73 -2.38
CA LEU A 6 16.66 -2.23 -1.52
C LEU A 6 16.25 -1.19 -0.48
N LEU A 7 17.23 -0.60 0.23
CA LEU A 7 16.94 0.45 1.20
C LEU A 7 16.23 1.64 0.54
N ARG A 8 16.68 2.04 -0.66
CA ARG A 8 16.02 3.09 -1.45
C ARG A 8 14.58 2.72 -1.81
N GLY A 9 14.31 1.47 -2.20
CA GLY A 9 12.96 0.98 -2.50
C GLY A 9 12.03 1.03 -1.27
N LEU A 10 12.52 0.60 -0.11
CA LEU A 10 11.79 0.67 1.15
C LEU A 10 11.49 2.12 1.55
N MET A 11 12.47 3.02 1.48
CA MET A 11 12.29 4.43 1.78
C MET A 11 11.34 5.10 0.78
N ALA A 12 11.45 4.80 -0.50
CA ALA A 12 10.53 5.27 -1.54
C ALA A 12 9.08 4.88 -1.22
N ALA A 13 8.84 3.63 -0.83
CA ALA A 13 7.51 3.16 -0.46
C ALA A 13 6.92 3.88 0.77
N VAL A 14 7.75 4.41 1.68
CA VAL A 14 7.29 5.28 2.77
C VAL A 14 6.74 6.61 2.22
N PHE A 15 7.36 7.21 1.21
CA PHE A 15 6.79 8.38 0.53
C PHE A 15 5.43 8.05 -0.10
N GLY A 16 5.31 6.87 -0.71
CA GLY A 16 4.02 6.36 -1.18
C GLY A 16 2.98 6.26 -0.08
N ALA A 17 3.34 5.67 1.06
CA ALA A 17 2.46 5.53 2.22
C ALA A 17 1.98 6.90 2.74
N VAL A 18 2.88 7.89 2.81
CA VAL A 18 2.52 9.27 3.19
C VAL A 18 1.52 9.87 2.19
N ALA A 19 1.79 9.79 0.89
CA ALA A 19 0.93 10.35 -0.15
C ALA A 19 -0.48 9.72 -0.13
N MET A 20 -0.56 8.40 -0.02
CA MET A 20 -1.84 7.68 0.10
C MET A 20 -2.57 8.03 1.40
N THR A 21 -1.85 8.19 2.51
CA THR A 21 -2.45 8.56 3.80
C THR A 21 -3.07 9.95 3.73
N LEU A 22 -2.39 10.92 3.12
CA LEU A 22 -2.95 12.25 2.88
C LEU A 22 -4.20 12.18 1.98
N SER A 23 -4.11 11.46 0.86
CA SER A 23 -5.21 11.28 -0.09
C SER A 23 -6.45 10.66 0.57
N SER A 24 -6.29 9.55 1.28
CA SER A 24 -7.38 8.85 1.96
C SER A 24 -7.94 9.64 3.14
N THR A 25 -7.10 10.33 3.92
CA THR A 25 -7.58 11.17 5.03
C THR A 25 -8.41 12.34 4.53
N THR A 26 -7.99 12.97 3.42
CA THR A 26 -8.78 14.02 2.77
C THR A 26 -10.11 13.48 2.24
N GLU A 27 -10.11 12.32 1.55
CA GLU A 27 -11.36 11.69 1.07
C GLU A 27 -12.32 11.37 2.23
N MET A 28 -11.80 10.81 3.32
CA MET A 28 -12.60 10.45 4.50
C MET A 28 -13.24 11.68 5.14
N TYR A 29 -12.45 12.75 5.27
CA TYR A 29 -12.93 14.03 5.77
C TYR A 29 -14.04 14.60 4.88
N LEU A 30 -13.83 14.66 3.56
CA LEU A 30 -14.79 15.20 2.60
C LEU A 30 -16.10 14.41 2.55
N ARG A 31 -16.05 13.11 2.81
CA ARG A 31 -17.24 12.23 2.82
C ARG A 31 -17.86 12.03 4.21
N GLY A 32 -17.26 12.60 5.26
CA GLY A 32 -17.75 12.46 6.63
C GLY A 32 -17.77 11.01 7.13
N ARG A 33 -16.88 10.14 6.62
CA ARG A 33 -16.79 8.73 7.03
C ARG A 33 -15.63 8.50 8.01
N PRO A 34 -15.72 7.52 8.92
CA PRO A 34 -14.64 7.23 9.87
C PRO A 34 -13.40 6.65 9.16
N PRO A 35 -12.23 6.70 9.83
CA PRO A 35 -11.02 6.01 9.40
C PRO A 35 -11.26 4.52 9.10
N SER A 36 -10.60 4.00 8.07
CA SER A 36 -10.67 2.57 7.75
C SER A 36 -9.89 1.73 8.79
N GLU A 37 -10.53 0.67 9.28
CA GLU A 37 -9.90 -0.36 10.11
C GLU A 37 -9.55 -1.63 9.30
N THR A 38 -9.79 -1.63 7.98
CA THR A 38 -9.54 -2.79 7.10
C THR A 38 -8.11 -3.34 7.18
N PRO A 39 -7.03 -2.53 7.24
CA PRO A 39 -5.69 -3.06 7.49
C PRO A 39 -5.59 -3.81 8.83
N GLY A 40 -6.26 -3.32 9.87
CA GLY A 40 -6.29 -3.97 11.18
C GLY A 40 -7.09 -5.27 11.16
N GLU A 41 -8.19 -5.31 10.40
CA GLU A 41 -8.97 -6.53 10.18
C GLU A 41 -8.17 -7.59 9.41
N ALA A 42 -7.40 -7.18 8.39
CA ALA A 42 -6.44 -8.05 7.71
C ALA A 42 -5.36 -8.56 8.68
N GLY A 43 -4.83 -7.67 9.53
CA GLY A 43 -3.91 -8.03 10.61
C GLY A 43 -4.50 -9.08 11.56
N ASN A 44 -5.77 -8.93 11.96
CA ASN A 44 -6.47 -9.90 12.78
C ASN A 44 -6.61 -11.27 12.10
N LYS A 45 -6.84 -11.32 10.78
CA LYS A 45 -6.87 -12.58 10.03
C LYS A 45 -5.51 -13.30 10.11
N LEU A 46 -4.41 -12.55 9.97
CA LEU A 46 -3.05 -13.09 10.11
C LEU A 46 -2.76 -13.57 11.53
N LEU A 47 -3.07 -12.77 12.56
CA LEU A 47 -2.91 -13.16 13.97
C LEU A 47 -3.70 -14.44 14.29
N GLY A 48 -4.88 -14.60 13.69
CA GLY A 48 -5.69 -15.81 13.81
C GLY A 48 -5.01 -17.09 13.30
N LEU A 49 -4.13 -16.99 12.30
CA LEU A 49 -3.32 -18.13 11.81
C LEU A 49 -2.35 -18.64 12.88
N PHE A 50 -1.99 -17.79 13.85
CA PHE A 50 -1.13 -18.12 14.98
C PHE A 50 -1.92 -18.39 16.27
N GLY A 51 -3.26 -18.52 16.19
CA GLY A 51 -4.12 -18.78 17.35
C GLY A 51 -4.29 -17.60 18.30
N LEU A 52 -3.97 -16.37 17.86
CA LEU A 52 -4.10 -15.17 18.68
C LEU A 52 -5.50 -14.56 18.57
N SER A 53 -6.00 -14.03 19.69
CA SER A 53 -7.31 -13.38 19.75
C SER A 53 -7.36 -12.09 18.91
N PRO A 54 -8.49 -11.82 18.23
CA PRO A 54 -8.64 -10.61 17.42
C PRO A 54 -8.65 -9.36 18.29
N GLN A 55 -7.93 -8.33 17.85
CA GLN A 55 -7.94 -6.99 18.44
C GLN A 55 -9.25 -6.27 18.12
N ARG A 56 -9.72 -5.41 19.03
CA ARG A 56 -10.96 -4.62 18.91
C ARG A 56 -10.76 -3.21 19.45
N GLY A 57 -11.65 -2.29 19.06
CA GLY A 57 -11.64 -0.89 19.52
C GLY A 57 -10.28 -0.23 19.29
N ARG A 58 -9.76 0.49 20.29
CA ARG A 58 -8.47 1.19 20.17
C ARG A 58 -7.30 0.30 19.72
N ARG A 59 -7.28 -0.98 20.12
CA ARG A 59 -6.22 -1.91 19.70
C ARG A 59 -6.33 -2.26 18.22
N LEU A 60 -7.55 -2.39 17.69
CA LEU A 60 -7.78 -2.59 16.26
C LEU A 60 -7.35 -1.37 15.45
N THR A 61 -7.69 -0.16 15.91
CA THR A 61 -7.24 1.08 15.27
C THR A 61 -5.72 1.18 15.23
N LEU A 62 -5.02 0.89 16.34
CA LEU A 62 -3.56 0.88 16.39
C LEU A 62 -2.97 -0.20 15.47
N LEU A 63 -3.55 -1.40 15.49
CA LEU A 63 -3.15 -2.47 14.58
C LEU A 63 -3.31 -2.04 13.12
N SER A 64 -4.41 -1.37 12.78
CA SER A 64 -4.66 -0.83 11.45
C SER A 64 -3.56 0.16 11.02
N THR A 65 -3.20 1.11 11.89
CA THR A 65 -2.08 2.03 11.63
C THR A 65 -0.78 1.26 11.38
N TRP A 66 -0.40 0.32 12.23
CA TRP A 66 0.85 -0.42 12.08
C TRP A 66 0.86 -1.30 10.83
N VAL A 67 -0.22 -2.04 10.56
CA VAL A 67 -0.33 -2.88 9.36
C VAL A 67 -0.27 -2.00 8.12
N HIS A 68 -0.96 -0.86 8.09
CA HIS A 68 -0.88 0.09 6.96
C HIS A 68 0.55 0.50 6.66
N TRP A 69 1.31 0.96 7.67
CA TRP A 69 2.69 1.39 7.47
C TRP A 69 3.63 0.25 7.10
N ILE A 70 3.54 -0.90 7.77
CA ILE A 70 4.40 -2.06 7.51
C ILE A 70 4.12 -2.62 6.11
N TYR A 71 2.85 -2.86 5.80
CA TYR A 71 2.43 -3.39 4.50
C TYR A 71 2.84 -2.46 3.36
N SER A 72 2.59 -1.15 3.52
CA SER A 72 2.99 -0.14 2.54
C SER A 72 4.50 -0.09 2.36
N THR A 73 5.29 -0.25 3.43
CA THR A 73 6.77 -0.21 3.33
C THR A 73 7.32 -1.46 2.63
N ILE A 74 6.77 -2.64 2.92
CA ILE A 74 7.22 -3.92 2.32
C ILE A 74 7.02 -3.94 0.80
N TRP A 75 6.01 -3.26 0.27
CA TRP A 75 5.85 -3.09 -1.18
C TRP A 75 7.05 -2.40 -1.86
N GLY A 76 7.88 -1.68 -1.10
CA GLY A 76 9.16 -1.15 -1.58
C GLY A 76 10.14 -2.23 -2.05
N VAL A 77 10.02 -3.47 -1.56
CA VAL A 77 10.79 -4.62 -2.07
C VAL A 77 10.40 -4.94 -3.52
N VAL A 78 9.10 -4.89 -3.83
CA VAL A 78 8.62 -5.12 -5.21
C VAL A 78 9.09 -3.98 -6.11
N PHE A 79 8.98 -2.73 -5.66
CA PHE A 79 9.46 -1.60 -6.45
C PHE A 79 10.98 -1.66 -6.69
N TRP A 80 11.76 -2.02 -5.66
CA TRP A 80 13.19 -2.30 -5.81
C TRP A 80 13.45 -3.40 -6.84
N PHE A 81 12.77 -4.55 -6.76
CA PHE A 81 12.92 -5.64 -7.72
C PHE A 81 12.69 -5.18 -9.17
N LEU A 82 11.66 -4.35 -9.38
CA LEU A 82 11.36 -3.79 -10.71
C LEU A 82 12.46 -2.86 -11.22
N MET A 83 13.06 -2.06 -10.33
CA MET A 83 14.06 -1.04 -10.69
C MET A 83 15.50 -1.59 -10.77
N ASP A 84 15.83 -2.63 -10.02
CA ASP A 84 17.19 -3.13 -9.89
C ASP A 84 17.69 -3.73 -11.23
N PRO A 85 18.81 -3.22 -11.80
CA PRO A 85 19.34 -3.70 -13.09
C PRO A 85 19.77 -5.17 -13.10
N SER A 86 20.08 -5.75 -11.94
CA SER A 86 20.44 -7.16 -11.81
C SER A 86 19.23 -8.09 -11.70
N LEU A 87 18.03 -7.51 -11.53
CA LEU A 87 16.76 -8.21 -11.42
C LEU A 87 15.91 -7.93 -12.66
N ALA A 88 14.90 -7.07 -12.57
CA ALA A 88 14.06 -6.74 -13.73
C ALA A 88 14.60 -5.58 -14.58
N GLY A 89 15.32 -4.62 -13.97
CA GLY A 89 15.98 -3.51 -14.66
C GLY A 89 15.06 -2.63 -15.49
N LEU A 90 13.81 -2.43 -15.07
CA LEU A 90 12.84 -1.65 -15.83
C LEU A 90 13.13 -0.15 -15.73
N GLU A 91 12.81 0.56 -16.81
CA GLU A 91 12.80 2.02 -16.79
C GLU A 91 11.72 2.55 -15.84
N LEU A 92 11.97 3.70 -15.21
CA LEU A 92 11.13 4.24 -14.13
C LEU A 92 9.64 4.37 -14.50
N ALA A 93 9.33 4.77 -15.73
CA ALA A 93 7.95 4.91 -16.20
C ALA A 93 7.23 3.55 -16.31
N ILE A 94 7.94 2.53 -16.79
CA ILE A 94 7.43 1.16 -16.92
C ILE A 94 7.30 0.54 -15.53
N ALA A 95 8.32 0.69 -14.67
CA ALA A 95 8.31 0.21 -13.30
C ALA A 95 7.15 0.81 -12.49
N GLY A 96 6.91 2.13 -12.60
CA GLY A 96 5.80 2.80 -11.94
C GLY A 96 4.44 2.25 -12.39
N SER A 97 4.26 2.05 -13.70
CA SER A 97 3.02 1.48 -14.26
C SER A 97 2.80 0.04 -13.81
N ALA A 98 3.82 -0.81 -13.90
CA ALA A 98 3.77 -2.19 -13.42
C ALA A 98 3.47 -2.25 -11.93
N PHE A 99 4.13 -1.40 -11.14
CA PHE A 99 3.92 -1.31 -9.70
C PHE A 99 2.50 -0.93 -9.34
N PHE A 100 1.89 0.04 -10.05
CA PHE A 100 0.48 0.41 -9.86
C PHE A 100 -0.45 -0.79 -10.01
N PHE A 101 -0.33 -1.55 -11.11
CA PHE A 101 -1.17 -2.72 -11.32
C PHE A 101 -0.92 -3.83 -10.31
N LEU A 102 0.32 -3.99 -9.83
CA LEU A 102 0.64 -4.97 -8.79
C LEU A 102 0.00 -4.62 -7.45
N VAL A 103 0.14 -3.37 -6.98
CA VAL A 103 -0.41 -2.96 -5.68
C VAL A 103 -1.93 -2.90 -5.70
N TRP A 104 -2.51 -2.32 -6.75
CA TRP A 104 -3.95 -2.21 -6.88
C TRP A 104 -4.59 -3.57 -7.13
N GLY A 105 -4.01 -4.38 -8.04
CA GLY A 105 -4.45 -5.74 -8.29
C GLY A 105 -4.39 -6.62 -7.04
N ALA A 106 -3.36 -6.47 -6.21
CA ALA A 106 -3.27 -7.15 -4.92
C ALA A 106 -4.41 -6.75 -3.97
N ALA A 107 -4.84 -5.49 -3.94
CA ALA A 107 -6.01 -5.07 -3.16
C ALA A 107 -7.31 -5.68 -3.72
N LEU A 108 -7.52 -5.62 -5.04
CA LEU A 108 -8.72 -6.14 -5.70
C LEU A 108 -8.91 -7.65 -5.49
N VAL A 109 -7.82 -8.40 -5.34
CA VAL A 109 -7.83 -9.85 -5.11
C VAL A 109 -7.77 -10.20 -3.62
N GLY A 110 -6.91 -9.52 -2.86
CA GLY A 110 -6.65 -9.81 -1.46
C GLY A 110 -7.83 -9.50 -0.55
N LEU A 111 -8.53 -8.38 -0.77
CA LEU A 111 -9.66 -7.99 0.07
C LEU A 111 -10.83 -9.00 0.00
N PRO A 112 -11.23 -9.51 -1.18
CA PRO A 112 -12.19 -10.61 -1.28
C PRO A 112 -11.70 -11.92 -0.66
N ILE A 113 -10.45 -12.31 -0.87
CA ILE A 113 -9.90 -13.56 -0.30
C ILE A 113 -9.95 -13.53 1.23
N LEU A 114 -9.67 -12.38 1.83
CA LEU A 114 -9.73 -12.19 3.28
C LEU A 114 -11.16 -12.02 3.82
N GLY A 115 -12.15 -11.88 2.93
CA GLY A 115 -13.54 -11.61 3.27
C GLY A 115 -13.76 -10.20 3.85
N LEU A 116 -12.92 -9.24 3.47
CA LEU A 116 -12.96 -7.85 3.94
C LEU A 116 -13.76 -6.92 3.01
N ALA A 117 -13.93 -7.34 1.76
CA ALA A 117 -14.79 -6.66 0.79
C ALA A 117 -15.40 -7.70 -0.17
N PRO A 118 -16.56 -7.44 -0.79
CA PRO A 118 -16.99 -8.22 -1.95
C PRO A 118 -16.01 -8.00 -3.13
N PRO A 119 -16.12 -8.74 -4.24
CA PRO A 119 -15.36 -8.43 -5.44
C PRO A 119 -15.66 -7.03 -5.99
N PHE A 120 -14.65 -6.38 -6.60
CA PHE A 120 -14.71 -4.96 -6.96
C PHE A 120 -15.84 -4.57 -7.92
N TRP A 121 -16.28 -5.48 -8.79
CA TRP A 121 -17.44 -5.27 -9.66
C TRP A 121 -18.78 -5.14 -8.91
N ARG A 122 -18.78 -5.31 -7.58
CA ARG A 122 -19.93 -5.07 -6.69
C ARG A 122 -19.83 -3.77 -5.89
N TRP A 123 -18.72 -3.02 -5.97
CA TRP A 123 -18.51 -1.81 -5.15
C TRP A 123 -19.21 -0.57 -5.74
N GLY A 124 -19.49 -0.60 -7.05
CA GLY A 124 -19.91 0.58 -7.81
C GLY A 124 -18.72 1.37 -8.34
N ALA A 125 -18.91 2.05 -9.47
CA ALA A 125 -17.81 2.70 -10.20
C ALA A 125 -17.07 3.77 -9.36
N ASN A 126 -17.79 4.50 -8.51
CA ASN A 126 -17.21 5.55 -7.67
C ASN A 126 -16.21 4.97 -6.65
N GLU A 127 -16.56 3.88 -5.97
CA GLU A 127 -15.67 3.28 -4.97
C GLU A 127 -14.45 2.62 -5.63
N VAL A 128 -14.62 2.00 -6.80
CA VAL A 128 -13.48 1.47 -7.58
C VAL A 128 -12.55 2.61 -8.01
N ALA A 129 -13.10 3.75 -8.44
CA ALA A 129 -12.30 4.90 -8.84
C ALA A 129 -11.55 5.53 -7.66
N ILE A 130 -12.18 5.63 -6.49
CA ILE A 130 -11.55 6.15 -5.27
C ILE A 130 -10.43 5.22 -4.82
N ASP A 131 -10.67 3.91 -4.80
CA ASP A 131 -9.65 2.92 -4.45
C ASP A 131 -8.46 2.98 -5.42
N ALA A 132 -8.72 2.99 -6.74
CA ALA A 132 -7.68 3.15 -7.75
C ALA A 132 -6.89 4.45 -7.57
N TRP A 133 -7.57 5.57 -7.25
CA TRP A 133 -6.93 6.87 -7.02
C TRP A 133 -5.96 6.86 -5.84
N HIS A 134 -6.32 6.20 -4.74
CA HIS A 134 -5.41 6.06 -3.60
C HIS A 134 -4.15 5.24 -3.97
N HIS A 135 -4.28 4.22 -4.82
CA HIS A 135 -3.14 3.47 -5.35
C HIS A 135 -2.30 4.29 -6.33
N VAL A 136 -2.91 5.16 -7.15
CA VAL A 136 -2.17 6.14 -7.96
C VAL A 136 -1.33 7.07 -7.08
N MET A 137 -1.90 7.57 -5.98
CA MET A 137 -1.16 8.42 -5.02
C MET A 137 -0.02 7.68 -4.35
N TYR A 138 -0.25 6.42 -3.94
CA TYR A 138 0.79 5.56 -3.39
C TYR A 138 1.96 5.38 -4.37
N VAL A 139 1.67 5.03 -5.63
CA VAL A 139 2.70 4.81 -6.66
C VAL A 139 3.41 6.12 -7.00
N THR A 140 2.67 7.23 -7.14
CA THR A 140 3.25 8.55 -7.42
C THR A 140 4.22 8.96 -6.32
N GLY A 141 3.82 8.81 -5.05
CA GLY A 141 4.70 9.06 -3.91
C GLY A 141 5.93 8.16 -3.91
N THR A 142 5.76 6.88 -4.26
CA THR A 142 6.87 5.92 -4.34
C THR A 142 7.87 6.28 -5.44
N VAL A 143 7.39 6.54 -6.65
CA VAL A 143 8.23 6.96 -7.79
C VAL A 143 8.95 8.27 -7.47
N THR A 144 8.26 9.23 -6.87
CA THR A 144 8.84 10.51 -6.46
C THR A 144 9.91 10.31 -5.39
N GLY A 145 9.63 9.52 -4.36
CA GLY A 145 10.59 9.20 -3.30
C GLY A 145 11.82 8.50 -3.87
N TRP A 146 11.64 7.53 -4.76
CA TRP A 146 12.73 6.87 -5.46
C TRP A 146 13.59 7.87 -6.21
N TRP A 147 12.99 8.74 -7.02
CA TRP A 147 13.70 9.77 -7.78
C TRP A 147 14.48 10.72 -6.86
N LEU A 148 13.83 11.28 -5.83
CA LEU A 148 14.43 12.21 -4.87
C LEU A 148 15.60 11.61 -4.10
N ILE A 149 15.49 10.35 -3.66
CA ILE A 149 16.59 9.68 -2.96
C ILE A 149 17.77 9.44 -3.90
N GLY A 150 17.50 9.14 -5.17
CA GLY A 150 18.56 8.88 -6.16
C GLY A 150 19.37 10.08 -6.58
N ILE A 151 18.77 11.28 -6.57
CA ILE A 151 19.51 12.51 -6.85
C ILE A 151 20.31 13.00 -5.63
N ALA A 152 20.00 12.49 -4.43
CA ALA A 152 20.65 12.85 -3.18
C ALA A 152 21.79 11.90 -2.77
N ALA A 153 21.96 10.79 -3.50
CA ALA A 153 22.97 9.75 -3.29
C ALA A 153 24.10 9.87 -4.31
#